data_AF-A0A2J8B1K6-F1
#
_entry.id   AF-A0A2J8B1K6-F1
#
_cell.length_a   1.000
_cell.length_b   1.000
_cell.length_c   1.000
_cell.angle_alpha   90.00
_cell.angle_beta   90.00
_cell.angle_gamma   90.00
#
_symmetry.space_group_name_H-M   'P 1'
#
loop_
_entity.id
_entity.type
_entity.pdbx_description
1 polymer ?
#
loop_
_entity_poly.entity_id
_entity_poly.type
_entity_poly.pdbx_seq_one_letter_code
_entity_poly.pdbx_strand_id
1 'polypeptide(L)'
;MENTISFTFSDGNGHATIALDKFFPTDATRLRKLLKMINEDYEHRDELMCAVIRYCAQSAAALLNNRVVWANRSGDAHTVAIELQPEIEKLTGRIKLLRGQTYREARKEWKAQLSDMKKKQRDALNTYRICRRRAANAKKQAERLTKNAEVVYEKRNKQG
;
A
#
# COMPACT_ATOMS: atom_id res chain seq x y z
N MET A 1 -18.94 -0.69 -8.81
CA MET A 1 -18.83 -1.10 -10.23
C MET A 1 -17.50 -1.82 -10.37
N GLU A 2 -17.50 -3.09 -10.77
CA GLU A 2 -16.26 -3.78 -11.11
C GLU A 2 -15.71 -3.14 -12.40
N ASN A 3 -14.42 -2.75 -12.41
CA ASN A 3 -13.78 -2.22 -13.61
C ASN A 3 -13.47 -3.42 -14.52
N THR A 4 -14.39 -3.76 -15.42
CA THR A 4 -14.24 -4.87 -16.35
C THR A 4 -14.02 -4.38 -17.78
N ILE A 5 -13.29 -5.16 -18.57
CA ILE A 5 -13.26 -5.05 -20.03
C ILE A 5 -13.77 -6.35 -20.62
N SER A 6 -14.55 -6.25 -21.70
CA SER A 6 -15.06 -7.39 -22.45
C SER A 6 -14.66 -7.22 -23.91
N PHE A 7 -14.19 -8.28 -24.54
CA PHE A 7 -13.74 -8.24 -25.94
C PHE A 7 -13.87 -9.61 -26.59
N THR A 8 -13.91 -9.59 -27.92
CA THR A 8 -13.96 -10.78 -28.77
C THR A 8 -12.57 -11.16 -29.26
N PHE A 9 -12.33 -12.44 -29.50
CA PHE A 9 -11.06 -12.95 -29.99
C PHE A 9 -11.31 -14.22 -30.83
N SER A 10 -10.30 -14.75 -31.52
CA SER A 10 -10.45 -15.92 -32.41
C SER A 10 -11.52 -15.73 -33.50
N ASP A 11 -11.40 -14.62 -34.24
CA ASP A 11 -12.29 -14.25 -35.36
C ASP A 11 -13.78 -14.20 -34.96
N GLY A 12 -14.07 -13.69 -33.77
CA GLY A 12 -15.42 -13.52 -33.25
C GLY A 12 -16.02 -14.74 -32.55
N ASN A 13 -15.30 -15.87 -32.51
CA ASN A 13 -15.78 -17.11 -31.87
C ASN A 13 -15.42 -17.20 -30.37
N GLY A 14 -14.49 -16.37 -29.90
CA GLY A 14 -14.06 -16.28 -28.51
C GLY A 14 -14.55 -15.01 -27.84
N HIS A 15 -14.97 -15.12 -26.57
CA HIS A 15 -15.36 -13.98 -25.74
C HIS A 15 -14.62 -14.02 -24.41
N ALA A 16 -14.03 -12.90 -24.00
CA ALA A 16 -13.34 -12.78 -22.72
C ALA A 16 -13.82 -11.54 -21.96
N THR A 17 -14.05 -11.72 -20.66
CA THR A 17 -14.34 -10.64 -19.71
C THR A 17 -13.28 -10.65 -18.62
N ILE A 18 -12.62 -9.51 -18.41
CA ILE A 18 -11.52 -9.39 -17.45
C ILE A 18 -11.82 -8.29 -16.44
N ALA A 19 -11.82 -8.67 -15.17
CA ALA A 19 -11.84 -7.75 -14.05
C ALA A 19 -10.44 -7.13 -13.85
N LEU A 20 -10.30 -5.84 -14.15
CA LEU A 20 -9.03 -5.12 -14.15
C LEU A 20 -8.42 -5.02 -12.75
N ASP A 21 -9.25 -4.93 -11.70
CA ASP A 21 -8.84 -4.92 -10.29
C ASP A 21 -8.27 -6.24 -9.79
N LYS A 22 -8.71 -7.36 -10.36
CA LYS A 22 -8.16 -8.69 -10.07
C LYS A 22 -6.94 -9.01 -10.93
N PHE A 23 -6.89 -8.44 -12.14
CA PHE A 23 -5.79 -8.67 -13.07
C PHE A 23 -4.55 -7.84 -12.75
N PHE A 24 -4.73 -6.58 -12.37
CA PHE A 24 -3.64 -5.64 -12.10
C PHE A 24 -3.34 -5.48 -10.60
N PRO A 25 -2.09 -5.18 -10.22
CA PRO A 25 -0.92 -5.02 -11.08
C PRO A 25 -0.34 -6.37 -11.53
N THR A 26 -0.03 -6.49 -12.83
CA THR A 26 0.47 -7.74 -13.44
C THR A 26 1.90 -7.58 -13.95
N ASP A 27 2.53 -8.70 -14.33
CA ASP A 27 3.82 -8.70 -15.01
C ASP A 27 3.70 -8.43 -16.53
N ALA A 28 4.82 -8.09 -17.15
CA ALA A 28 4.88 -7.76 -18.57
C ALA A 28 4.49 -8.95 -19.49
N THR A 29 4.63 -10.20 -19.04
CA THR A 29 4.28 -11.37 -19.84
C THR A 29 2.77 -11.56 -19.89
N ARG A 30 2.08 -11.49 -18.75
CA ARG A 30 0.62 -11.53 -18.67
C ARG A 30 -0.02 -10.33 -19.35
N LEU A 31 0.56 -9.13 -19.20
CA LEU A 31 0.12 -7.95 -19.93
C LEU A 31 0.23 -8.15 -21.45
N ARG A 32 1.36 -8.65 -21.95
CA ARG A 32 1.53 -8.92 -23.39
C ARG A 32 0.52 -9.93 -23.93
N LYS A 33 0.15 -10.96 -23.14
CA LYS A 33 -0.90 -11.91 -23.51
C LYS A 33 -2.26 -11.21 -23.64
N LEU A 34 -2.64 -10.41 -22.64
CA LEU A 34 -3.88 -9.62 -22.70
C LEU A 34 -3.91 -8.72 -23.94
N LEU A 35 -2.82 -7.99 -24.20
CA LEU A 35 -2.72 -7.11 -25.36
C LEU A 35 -2.71 -7.86 -26.70
N LYS A 36 -2.35 -9.14 -26.74
CA LYS A 36 -2.49 -9.95 -27.95
C LYS A 36 -3.95 -10.26 -28.21
N MET A 37 -4.68 -10.68 -27.19
CA MET A 37 -6.11 -10.98 -27.33
C MET A 37 -6.94 -9.72 -27.64
N ILE A 38 -6.65 -8.59 -27.00
CA ILE A 38 -7.30 -7.30 -27.33
C ILE A 38 -7.04 -6.88 -28.78
N ASN A 39 -5.89 -7.25 -29.36
CA ASN A 39 -5.58 -6.92 -30.75
C ASN A 39 -6.41 -7.72 -31.76
N GLU A 40 -7.03 -8.83 -31.35
CA GLU A 40 -7.92 -9.62 -32.21
C GLU A 40 -9.30 -8.97 -32.34
N ASP A 41 -9.69 -8.12 -31.38
CA ASP A 41 -10.90 -7.29 -31.44
C ASP A 41 -10.61 -5.98 -32.19
N TYR A 42 -10.44 -6.07 -33.52
CA TYR A 42 -10.04 -4.92 -34.34
C TYR A 42 -10.98 -3.70 -34.21
N GLU A 43 -12.28 -3.94 -33.99
CA GLU A 43 -13.29 -2.89 -33.88
C GLU A 43 -13.16 -2.08 -32.59
N HIS A 44 -12.88 -2.75 -31.46
CA HIS A 44 -12.86 -2.12 -30.14
C HIS A 44 -11.44 -1.98 -29.55
N ARG A 45 -10.40 -2.43 -30.25
CA ARG A 45 -9.00 -2.46 -29.78
C ARG A 45 -8.56 -1.17 -29.11
N ASP A 46 -8.77 -0.05 -29.78
CA ASP A 46 -8.28 1.26 -29.34
C ASP A 46 -9.02 1.73 -28.07
N GLU A 47 -10.33 1.49 -27.99
CA GLU A 47 -11.13 1.76 -26.79
C GLU A 47 -10.65 0.89 -25.62
N LEU A 48 -10.45 -0.41 -25.85
CA LEU A 48 -9.97 -1.36 -24.84
C LEU A 48 -8.58 -0.99 -24.32
N MET A 49 -7.64 -0.61 -25.21
CA MET A 49 -6.32 -0.12 -24.81
C MET A 49 -6.42 1.16 -23.98
N CYS A 50 -7.28 2.11 -24.37
CA CYS A 50 -7.52 3.33 -23.60
C CYS A 50 -8.11 3.01 -22.21
N ALA A 51 -9.02 2.06 -22.11
CA ALA A 51 -9.60 1.61 -20.85
C ALA A 51 -8.53 1.04 -19.91
N VAL A 52 -7.62 0.20 -20.43
CA VAL A 52 -6.49 -0.36 -19.67
C VAL A 52 -5.53 0.73 -19.19
N ILE A 53 -5.15 1.67 -20.07
CA ILE A 53 -4.27 2.80 -19.72
C ILE A 53 -4.91 3.63 -18.61
N ARG A 54 -6.18 4.03 -18.80
CA ARG A 54 -6.93 4.83 -17.83
C ARG A 54 -7.02 4.14 -16.48
N TYR A 55 -7.33 2.85 -16.46
CA TYR A 55 -7.38 2.06 -15.24
C TYR A 55 -6.02 2.06 -14.52
N CYS A 56 -4.94 1.78 -15.25
CA CYS A 56 -3.60 1.74 -14.65
C CYS A 56 -3.21 3.11 -14.07
N ALA A 57 -3.46 4.20 -14.79
CA ALA A 57 -3.18 5.55 -14.34
C ALA A 57 -3.98 5.93 -13.09
N GLN A 58 -5.30 5.68 -13.08
CA GLN A 58 -6.17 5.97 -11.94
C GLN A 58 -5.79 5.16 -10.70
N SER A 59 -5.55 3.86 -10.87
CA SER A 59 -5.12 2.98 -9.78
C SER A 59 -3.75 3.36 -9.24
N ALA A 60 -2.79 3.74 -10.11
CA ALA A 60 -1.49 4.23 -9.68
C ALA A 60 -1.60 5.51 -8.85
N ALA A 61 -2.40 6.48 -9.32
CA ALA A 61 -2.65 7.72 -8.59
C ALA A 61 -3.31 7.46 -7.23
N ALA A 62 -4.31 6.59 -7.16
CA ALA A 62 -4.97 6.21 -5.90
C ALA A 62 -3.99 5.58 -4.90
N LEU A 63 -3.09 4.69 -5.37
CA LEU A 63 -2.04 4.11 -4.53
C LEU A 63 -1.05 5.15 -4.02
N LEU A 64 -0.67 6.13 -4.84
CA LEU A 64 0.23 7.21 -4.44
C LEU A 64 -0.42 8.17 -3.43
N ASN A 65 -1.72 8.46 -3.58
CA ASN A 65 -2.47 9.23 -2.59
C ASN A 65 -2.52 8.50 -1.24
N ASN A 66 -2.86 7.21 -1.25
CA ASN A 66 -2.86 6.41 -0.03
C ASN A 66 -1.46 6.26 0.58
N ARG A 67 -0.40 6.23 -0.26
CA ARG A 67 1.00 6.24 0.20
C ARG A 67 1.30 7.45 1.07
N VAL A 68 0.84 8.64 0.71
CA VAL A 68 1.05 9.85 1.52
C VAL A 68 0.41 9.68 2.90
N VAL A 69 -0.83 9.18 2.96
CA VAL A 69 -1.54 8.91 4.22
C VAL A 69 -0.76 7.92 5.10
N TRP A 70 -0.27 6.82 4.53
CA TRP A 70 0.53 5.85 5.28
C TRP A 70 1.89 6.40 5.69
N ALA A 71 2.53 7.23 4.86
CA ALA A 71 3.82 7.84 5.18
C ALA A 71 3.68 8.81 6.37
N ASN A 72 2.66 9.67 6.36
CA ASN A 72 2.39 10.60 7.46
C ASN A 72 2.10 9.85 8.76
N ARG A 73 1.17 8.87 8.73
CA ARG A 73 0.86 8.04 9.90
C ARG A 73 2.08 7.27 10.41
N SER A 74 2.99 6.87 9.52
CA SER A 74 4.25 6.24 9.90
C SER A 74 5.16 7.22 10.64
N GLY A 75 5.30 8.45 10.12
CA GLY A 75 6.04 9.54 10.76
C GLY A 75 5.49 9.84 12.16
N ASP A 76 4.19 10.10 12.28
CA ASP A 76 3.53 10.42 13.54
C ASP A 76 3.75 9.32 14.59
N ALA A 77 3.55 8.06 14.20
CA ALA A 77 3.75 6.93 15.10
C ALA A 77 5.23 6.75 15.51
N HIS A 78 6.17 7.11 14.63
CA HIS A 78 7.59 7.07 14.96
C HIS A 78 7.95 8.16 15.97
N THR A 79 7.45 9.37 15.76
CA THR A 79 7.63 10.51 16.67
C THR A 79 7.13 10.16 18.07
N VAL A 80 5.90 9.66 18.19
CA VAL A 80 5.34 9.21 19.49
C VAL A 80 6.24 8.17 20.16
N ALA A 81 6.75 7.19 19.41
CA ALA A 81 7.61 6.16 19.98
C ALA A 81 8.96 6.71 20.49
N ILE A 82 9.52 7.70 19.80
CA ILE A 82 10.77 8.38 20.19
C ILE A 82 10.53 9.24 21.43
N GLU A 83 9.46 10.02 21.45
CA GLU A 83 9.12 10.92 22.57
C GLU A 83 8.83 10.17 23.87
N LEU A 84 8.25 8.97 23.79
CA LEU A 84 8.01 8.13 24.97
C LEU A 84 9.28 7.52 25.58
N GLN A 85 10.36 7.35 24.79
CA GLN A 85 11.59 6.70 25.25
C GLN A 85 12.23 7.40 26.48
N PRO A 86 12.51 8.72 26.46
CA PRO A 86 13.12 9.39 27.61
C PRO A 86 12.24 9.35 28.85
N GLU A 87 10.92 9.42 28.70
CA GLU A 87 10.00 9.34 29.84
C GLU A 87 9.96 7.93 30.46
N ILE A 88 9.97 6.89 29.62
CA ILE A 88 10.08 5.48 30.05
C ILE A 88 11.38 5.27 30.82
N GLU A 89 12.50 5.80 30.33
CA GLU A 89 13.81 5.70 30.99
C GLU A 89 13.83 6.43 32.34
N LYS A 90 13.31 7.66 32.37
CA LYS A 90 13.19 8.47 33.60
C LYS A 90 12.35 7.76 34.66
N LEU A 91 11.17 7.25 34.29
CA LEU A 91 10.28 6.55 35.23
C LEU A 91 10.89 5.21 35.68
N THR A 92 11.56 4.49 34.77
CA THR A 92 12.32 3.28 35.11
C THR A 92 13.42 3.58 36.14
N GLY A 93 14.16 4.69 35.98
CA GLY A 93 15.15 5.15 36.94
C GLY A 93 14.56 5.46 38.32
N ARG A 94 13.46 6.21 38.36
CA ARG A 94 12.74 6.55 39.61
C ARG A 94 12.29 5.30 40.37
N ILE A 95 11.72 4.31 39.68
CA ILE A 95 11.26 3.04 40.28
C ILE A 95 12.42 2.23 40.85
N LYS A 96 13.62 2.30 40.24
CA LYS A 96 14.83 1.62 40.75
C LYS A 96 15.37 2.27 42.02
N LEU A 97 15.24 3.59 42.16
CA LEU A 97 15.73 4.35 43.32
C LEU A 97 14.83 4.23 44.56
N LEU A 98 13.53 3.98 44.39
CA LEU A 98 12.61 3.76 45.51
C LEU A 98 12.89 2.43 46.24
N ARG A 99 13.31 2.52 47.51
CA ARG A 99 13.51 1.39 48.44
C ARG A 99 12.63 1.57 49.69
N GLY A 100 12.26 0.47 50.34
CA GLY A 100 11.47 0.47 51.59
C GLY A 100 9.97 0.23 51.42
N GLN A 101 9.31 -0.23 52.49
CA GLN A 101 7.87 -0.57 52.51
C GLN A 101 6.95 0.67 52.43
N THR A 102 7.42 1.83 52.87
CA THR A 102 6.68 3.11 52.86
C THR A 102 6.28 3.60 51.46
N TYR A 103 6.94 3.12 50.40
CA TYR A 103 6.64 3.52 49.02
C TYR A 103 5.95 2.43 48.20
N ARG A 104 5.37 1.41 48.85
CA ARG A 104 4.82 0.22 48.17
C ARG A 104 3.71 0.58 47.19
N GLU A 105 2.82 1.49 47.57
CA GLU A 105 1.69 1.92 46.73
C GLU A 105 2.14 2.80 45.57
N ALA A 106 2.94 3.84 45.85
CA ALA A 106 3.55 4.69 44.82
C ALA A 106 4.35 3.86 43.79
N ARG A 107 5.06 2.82 44.24
CA ARG A 107 5.82 1.93 43.35
C ARG A 107 4.90 1.03 42.51
N LYS A 108 3.74 0.61 43.01
CA LYS A 108 2.74 -0.11 42.20
C LYS A 108 2.17 0.80 41.11
N GLU A 109 1.80 2.01 41.47
CA GLU A 109 1.23 2.99 40.54
C GLU A 109 2.23 3.35 39.44
N TRP A 110 3.48 3.67 39.79
CA TRP A 110 4.51 4.00 38.81
C TRP A 110 4.86 2.81 37.90
N LYS A 111 4.79 1.57 38.42
CA LYS A 111 4.95 0.37 37.57
C LYS A 111 3.80 0.22 36.59
N ALA A 112 2.57 0.52 37.00
CA ALA A 112 1.41 0.51 36.11
C ALA A 112 1.56 1.57 35.00
N GLN A 113 1.90 2.81 35.37
CA GLN A 113 2.20 3.89 34.42
C GLN A 113 3.31 3.49 33.44
N LEU A 114 4.42 2.92 33.94
CA LEU A 114 5.52 2.44 33.10
C LEU A 114 5.08 1.35 32.13
N SER A 115 4.24 0.41 32.58
CA SER A 115 3.70 -0.65 31.74
C SER A 115 2.84 -0.08 30.61
N ASP A 116 1.98 0.88 30.92
CA ASP A 116 1.13 1.56 29.94
C ASP A 116 1.93 2.35 28.92
N MET A 117 2.95 3.09 29.35
CA MET A 117 3.84 3.82 28.44
C MET A 117 4.60 2.88 27.52
N LYS A 118 5.14 1.76 28.04
CA LYS A 118 5.80 0.73 27.23
C LYS A 118 4.84 0.08 26.23
N LYS A 119 3.57 -0.11 26.60
CA LYS A 119 2.53 -0.61 25.70
C LYS A 119 2.27 0.40 24.57
N LYS A 120 2.04 1.67 24.91
CA LYS A 120 1.85 2.75 23.92
C LYS A 120 3.04 2.85 22.96
N GLN A 121 4.26 2.80 23.47
CA GLN A 121 5.47 2.83 22.64
C GLN A 121 5.53 1.62 21.70
N ARG A 122 5.22 0.42 22.19
CA ARG A 122 5.20 -0.79 21.36
C ARG A 122 4.15 -0.70 20.25
N ASP A 123 2.96 -0.21 20.57
CA ASP A 123 1.86 -0.05 19.62
C ASP A 123 2.20 1.01 18.55
N ALA A 124 2.86 2.09 18.96
CA ALA A 124 3.39 3.12 18.07
C ALA A 124 4.47 2.56 17.12
N LEU A 125 5.44 1.80 17.65
CA LEU A 125 6.46 1.12 16.82
C LEU A 125 5.85 0.11 15.85
N ASN A 126 4.82 -0.63 16.27
CA ASN A 126 4.10 -1.55 15.41
C ASN A 126 3.39 -0.79 14.27
N THR A 127 2.69 0.29 14.61
CA THR A 127 2.02 1.17 13.64
C THR A 127 3.01 1.76 12.63
N TYR A 128 4.16 2.25 13.11
CA TYR A 128 5.26 2.73 12.28
C TYR A 128 5.68 1.68 11.24
N ARG A 129 5.98 0.44 11.69
CA ARG A 129 6.43 -0.65 10.82
C ARG A 129 5.39 -1.03 9.77
N ILE A 130 4.13 -1.16 10.18
CA ILE A 130 3.02 -1.52 9.29
C ILE A 130 2.82 -0.44 8.23
N CYS A 131 2.72 0.83 8.65
CA CYS A 131 2.47 1.94 7.74
C CYS A 131 3.65 2.14 6.77
N ARG A 132 4.89 2.03 7.25
CA ARG A 132 6.09 2.07 6.41
C ARG A 132 6.07 0.99 5.32
N ARG A 133 5.71 -0.25 5.71
CA ARG A 133 5.58 -1.37 4.75
C ARG A 133 4.48 -1.11 3.72
N ARG A 134 3.31 -0.61 4.16
CA ARG A 134 2.19 -0.26 3.26
C ARG A 134 2.58 0.83 2.26
N ALA A 135 3.22 1.90 2.72
CA ALA A 135 3.71 2.98 1.86
C ALA A 135 4.72 2.48 0.80
N ALA A 136 5.64 1.59 1.20
CA ALA A 136 6.61 1.00 0.28
C ALA A 136 5.94 0.07 -0.75
N ASN A 137 5.00 -0.76 -0.32
CA ASN A 137 4.27 -1.66 -1.22
C ASN A 137 3.40 -0.88 -2.22
N ALA A 138 2.72 0.16 -1.76
CA ALA A 138 1.92 1.03 -2.61
C ALA A 138 2.77 1.73 -3.68
N LYS A 139 3.97 2.21 -3.31
CA LYS A 139 4.92 2.76 -4.28
C LYS A 139 5.28 1.73 -5.36
N LYS A 140 5.67 0.52 -4.96
CA LYS A 140 6.04 -0.56 -5.89
C LYS A 140 4.90 -0.95 -6.82
N GLN A 141 3.67 -1.02 -6.29
CA GLN A 141 2.49 -1.33 -7.09
C GLN A 141 2.16 -0.20 -8.08
N ALA A 142 2.22 1.05 -7.64
CA ALA A 142 2.02 2.21 -8.51
C ALA A 142 3.07 2.24 -9.65
N GLU A 143 4.35 2.06 -9.33
CA GLU A 143 5.43 1.97 -10.34
C GLU A 143 5.16 0.86 -11.37
N ARG A 144 4.62 -0.28 -10.94
CA ARG A 144 4.26 -1.38 -11.85
C ARG A 144 3.06 -1.04 -12.73
N LEU A 145 2.06 -0.35 -12.19
CA LEU A 145 0.90 0.11 -12.98
C LEU A 145 1.32 1.17 -14.01
N THR A 146 2.18 2.10 -13.64
CA THR A 146 2.74 3.10 -14.56
C THR A 146 3.47 2.42 -15.72
N LYS A 147 4.35 1.46 -15.44
CA LYS A 147 5.03 0.67 -16.49
C LYS A 147 4.07 -0.11 -17.37
N ASN A 148 3.02 -0.68 -16.79
CA ASN A 148 2.00 -1.38 -17.57
C ASN A 148 1.26 -0.42 -18.51
N ALA A 149 0.93 0.78 -18.04
CA ALA A 149 0.31 1.82 -18.87
C ALA A 149 1.25 2.26 -20.01
N GLU A 150 2.54 2.47 -19.73
CA GLU A 150 3.56 2.80 -20.73
C GLU A 150 3.65 1.74 -21.83
N VAL A 151 3.71 0.45 -21.45
CA VAL A 151 3.74 -0.66 -22.41
C VAL A 151 2.50 -0.69 -23.29
N VAL A 152 1.32 -0.43 -22.73
CA VAL A 152 0.06 -0.38 -23.51
C VAL A 152 0.09 0.83 -24.47
N TYR A 153 0.51 1.99 -23.98
CA TYR A 153 0.61 3.22 -24.75
C TYR A 153 1.58 3.08 -25.93
N GLU A 154 2.77 2.53 -25.70
CA GLU A 154 3.72 2.24 -26.77
C GLU A 154 3.16 1.27 -27.80
N LYS A 155 2.46 0.22 -27.36
CA LYS A 155 1.89 -0.77 -28.27
C LYS A 155 0.79 -0.16 -29.14
N ARG A 156 -0.04 0.72 -28.57
CA ARG A 156 -1.05 1.48 -29.30
C ARG A 156 -0.41 2.36 -30.38
N ASN A 157 0.63 3.12 -30.02
CA ASN A 157 1.27 4.07 -30.93
C ASN A 157 2.16 3.41 -32.00
N LYS A 158 2.64 2.18 -31.79
CA LYS A 158 3.38 1.41 -32.81
C LYS A 158 2.46 0.76 -33.85
N GLN A 159 1.14 0.86 -33.69
CA GLN A 159 0.13 0.22 -34.55
C GLN A 159 -0.79 1.22 -35.26
N GLY A 160 -0.45 2.51 -35.24
CA GLY A 160 -0.99 3.55 -36.10
C GLY A 160 0.10 4.09 -37.01
#